data_AF-A0A316XEK1-F1
#
_entry.id   AF-A0A316XEK1-F1
#
_cell.length_a   1.000
_cell.length_b   1.000
_cell.length_c   1.000
_cell.angle_alpha   90.00
_cell.angle_beta   90.00
_cell.angle_gamma   90.00
#
_symmetry.space_group_name_H-M   'P 1'
#
loop_
_entity.id
_entity.type
_entity.pdbx_description
1 polymer ?
#
loop_
_entity_poly.entity_id
_entity_poly.type
_entity_poly.pdbx_seq_one_letter_code
_entity_poly.pdbx_strand_id
1 'polypeptide(L)'
;MKRYITVFIFLLLPVFSSAQSDHDKDLKELNAFLFGRNLKKTKVLIENKFLKANDESRQVIGYVYLSLYYKIIDNHDSNNLLLKALQKAKEIADKTGKEIDIAYVEYGYAAYYTTINQWDLYIKSLEKSIRIFKKHPNENFMLATLYHLKFSAVDQNRPEKRNFANYTLANAFARQSKDKILISSSYNDIGNFYTYEFDTTQEKKYNDSAQAAYDRSFNIALQVQDPNAKKRLQFFYYTNIGLIYLNNAKYPEALANYDKGLQLYTDNDKFYLVNLYNNIGYTYALMRNNTTALEYYLKAESMTGDKEVTNILKLTIYQNISEAYEKLHLYDKALAYEKKVMATTLEEDKLQYNHNTKSLETFYQTEQEKNNLAERNKMYQKYQVWYITAIAFAIACLFFLFFMLYYRQKLNKRTTSLLESERENLKMEHELSILKQEQLQKQALATSIQLEHKNNFINELKENVQKDNNLHHLIKNEQLVDNNFNTIRNIIQETHPNFFKRLNEITKTKLTNLDLKYAAYIYMNMDNNQIAAALKVDPKTVSVTKYRLKQKLDVDKNEDLNNFIRNLHT
;
A
#
# COMPACT_ATOMS: atom_id res chain seq x y z
N MET A 1 -23.22 -43.76 8.91
CA MET A 1 -23.93 -43.07 7.80
C MET A 1 -24.89 -42.07 8.43
N LYS A 2 -24.94 -40.76 8.17
CA LYS A 2 -24.23 -39.80 7.32
C LYS A 2 -24.11 -38.53 8.18
N ARG A 3 -22.92 -37.94 8.30
CA ARG A 3 -22.75 -36.59 8.89
C ARG A 3 -23.23 -35.57 7.87
N TYR A 4 -24.27 -34.81 8.20
CA TYR A 4 -24.67 -33.64 7.43
C TYR A 4 -23.63 -32.55 7.61
N ILE A 5 -22.82 -32.34 6.58
CA ILE A 5 -21.94 -31.16 6.47
C ILE A 5 -22.83 -30.04 5.94
N THR A 6 -23.23 -29.13 6.82
CA THR A 6 -23.81 -27.83 6.45
C THR A 6 -22.71 -26.99 5.81
N VAL A 7 -22.55 -27.13 4.49
CA VAL A 7 -21.75 -26.21 3.68
C VAL A 7 -22.53 -24.90 3.57
N PHE A 8 -22.09 -23.87 4.30
CA PHE A 8 -22.45 -22.50 4.01
C PHE A 8 -21.90 -22.15 2.62
N ILE A 9 -22.73 -22.28 1.59
CA ILE A 9 -22.47 -21.67 0.29
C ILE A 9 -22.68 -20.17 0.52
N PHE A 10 -21.57 -19.46 0.75
CA PHE A 10 -21.53 -18.03 0.43
C PHE A 10 -21.81 -17.93 -1.07
N LEU A 11 -23.07 -17.71 -1.42
CA LEU A 11 -23.43 -17.05 -2.66
C LEU A 11 -22.73 -15.70 -2.61
N LEU A 12 -21.51 -15.65 -3.14
CA LEU A 12 -20.98 -14.45 -3.75
C LEU A 12 -21.96 -14.10 -4.86
N LEU A 13 -23.07 -13.43 -4.49
CA LEU A 13 -23.80 -12.59 -5.40
C LEU A 13 -22.73 -11.73 -6.07
N PRO A 14 -22.55 -11.80 -7.39
CA PRO A 14 -21.62 -10.92 -8.05
C PRO A 14 -22.06 -9.53 -7.63
N VAL A 15 -21.17 -8.81 -6.94
CA VAL A 15 -21.31 -7.37 -6.77
C VAL A 15 -21.41 -6.87 -8.20
N PHE A 16 -22.64 -6.61 -8.66
CA PHE A 16 -22.90 -6.03 -9.95
C PHE A 16 -22.16 -4.69 -9.93
N SER A 17 -20.97 -4.66 -10.54
CA SER A 17 -20.25 -3.43 -10.80
C SER A 17 -21.21 -2.57 -11.60
N SER A 18 -21.68 -1.47 -11.01
CA SER A 18 -22.82 -0.71 -11.50
C SER A 18 -22.55 0.14 -12.76
N ALA A 19 -21.51 -0.20 -13.50
CA ALA A 19 -21.28 0.20 -14.88
C ALA A 19 -20.82 -1.05 -15.65
N GLN A 20 -21.73 -1.60 -16.45
CA GLN A 20 -21.45 -2.58 -17.50
C GLN A 20 -22.16 -2.09 -18.75
N SER A 21 -21.49 -1.22 -19.51
CA SER A 21 -22.11 -0.52 -20.64
C SER A 21 -22.71 -1.45 -21.71
N ASP A 22 -22.23 -2.68 -21.83
CA ASP A 22 -22.81 -3.68 -22.74
C ASP A 22 -24.22 -4.13 -22.34
N HIS A 23 -24.59 -4.00 -21.08
CA HIS A 23 -25.89 -4.42 -20.56
C HIS A 23 -26.81 -3.25 -20.16
N ASP A 24 -26.30 -2.01 -20.14
CA ASP A 24 -27.11 -0.84 -19.85
C ASP A 24 -27.94 -0.40 -21.07
N LYS A 25 -29.23 -0.78 -21.04
CA LYS A 25 -30.19 -0.43 -22.11
C LYS A 25 -30.44 1.07 -22.20
N ASP A 26 -30.53 1.76 -21.06
CA ASP A 26 -30.81 3.20 -21.03
C ASP A 26 -29.61 3.96 -21.61
N LEU A 27 -28.38 3.50 -21.37
CA LEU A 27 -27.17 4.10 -21.96
C LEU A 27 -27.15 3.96 -23.48
N LYS A 28 -27.49 2.78 -24.00
CA LYS A 28 -27.58 2.54 -25.46
C LYS A 28 -28.69 3.36 -26.10
N GLU A 29 -29.85 3.45 -25.45
CA GLU A 29 -30.95 4.30 -25.90
C GLU A 29 -30.56 5.79 -25.88
N LEU A 30 -29.85 6.23 -24.84
CA LEU A 30 -29.33 7.59 -24.73
C LEU A 30 -28.34 7.92 -25.86
N ASN A 31 -27.44 6.99 -26.18
CA ASN A 31 -26.54 7.13 -27.31
C ASN A 31 -27.31 7.16 -28.64
N ALA A 32 -28.36 6.34 -28.80
CA ALA A 32 -29.21 6.38 -29.98
C ALA A 32 -29.89 7.74 -30.16
N PHE A 33 -30.44 8.33 -29.09
CA PHE A 33 -31.07 9.65 -29.14
C PHE A 33 -30.06 10.77 -29.41
N LEU A 34 -28.88 10.74 -28.79
CA LEU A 34 -27.82 11.70 -29.10
C LEU A 34 -27.33 11.57 -30.54
N PHE A 35 -27.08 10.34 -31.00
CA PHE A 35 -26.66 10.07 -32.36
C PHE A 35 -27.74 10.50 -33.37
N GLY A 36 -29.01 10.19 -33.12
CA GLY A 36 -30.15 10.64 -33.93
C GLY A 36 -30.56 12.10 -33.70
N ARG A 37 -29.84 12.86 -32.86
CA ARG A 37 -30.17 14.25 -32.49
C ARG A 37 -31.60 14.45 -31.97
N ASN A 38 -32.17 13.46 -31.30
CA ASN A 38 -33.45 13.58 -30.61
C ASN A 38 -33.29 14.30 -29.25
N LEU A 39 -32.94 15.59 -29.30
CA LEU A 39 -32.54 16.38 -28.12
C LEU A 39 -33.59 16.39 -27.01
N LYS A 40 -34.88 16.40 -27.36
CA LYS A 40 -35.98 16.34 -26.39
C LYS A 40 -35.97 15.03 -25.61
N LYS A 41 -35.91 13.88 -26.30
CA LYS A 41 -35.86 12.56 -25.64
C LYS A 41 -34.55 12.38 -24.87
N THR A 42 -33.42 12.82 -25.43
CA THR A 42 -32.12 12.82 -24.75
C THR A 42 -32.20 13.49 -23.38
N LYS A 43 -32.69 14.75 -23.33
CA LYS A 43 -32.78 15.50 -22.08
C LYS A 43 -33.66 14.81 -21.04
N VAL A 44 -34.86 14.36 -21.46
CA VAL A 44 -35.80 13.66 -20.58
C VAL A 44 -35.19 12.38 -20.02
N LEU A 45 -34.47 11.62 -20.84
CA LEU A 45 -33.85 10.36 -20.42
C LEU A 45 -32.71 10.63 -19.40
N ILE A 46 -31.84 11.60 -19.68
CA ILE A 46 -30.79 12.02 -18.75
C ILE A 46 -31.38 12.41 -17.39
N GLU A 47 -32.35 13.32 -17.38
CA GLU A 47 -32.94 13.85 -16.14
C GLU A 47 -33.64 12.77 -15.31
N ASN A 48 -34.38 11.86 -15.96
CA ASN A 48 -35.23 10.91 -15.25
C ASN A 48 -34.55 9.57 -14.93
N LYS A 49 -33.62 9.09 -15.76
CA LYS A 49 -33.00 7.76 -15.60
C LYS A 49 -31.58 7.81 -15.06
N PHE A 50 -30.89 8.94 -15.19
CA PHE A 50 -29.50 9.07 -14.74
C PHE A 50 -29.36 10.05 -13.59
N LEU A 51 -29.79 11.32 -13.75
CA LEU A 51 -29.57 12.34 -12.72
C LEU A 51 -30.39 12.10 -11.44
N LYS A 52 -31.59 11.52 -11.57
CA LYS A 52 -32.45 11.13 -10.44
C LYS A 52 -32.18 9.70 -9.93
N ALA A 53 -31.17 9.01 -10.46
CA ALA A 53 -30.84 7.67 -9.99
C ALA A 53 -30.27 7.70 -8.56
N ASN A 54 -30.58 6.69 -7.76
CA ASN A 54 -29.97 6.52 -6.43
C ASN A 54 -28.50 6.07 -6.50
N ASP A 55 -28.08 5.51 -7.63
CA ASP A 55 -26.69 5.09 -7.87
C ASP A 55 -25.83 6.27 -8.35
N GLU A 56 -24.83 6.63 -7.55
CA GLU A 56 -23.90 7.72 -7.83
C GLU A 56 -23.13 7.51 -9.15
N SER A 57 -22.76 6.27 -9.51
CA SER A 57 -22.09 5.98 -10.79
C SER A 57 -23.00 6.27 -11.98
N ARG A 58 -24.31 5.98 -11.84
CA ARG A 58 -25.31 6.33 -12.86
C ARG A 58 -25.51 7.85 -12.97
N GLN A 59 -25.40 8.58 -11.86
CA GLN A 59 -25.40 10.04 -11.89
C GLN A 59 -24.17 10.61 -12.61
N VAL A 60 -22.97 10.03 -12.40
CA VAL A 60 -21.74 10.41 -13.14
C VAL A 60 -21.97 10.29 -14.64
N ILE A 61 -22.47 9.13 -15.11
CA ILE A 61 -22.81 8.92 -16.52
C ILE A 61 -23.82 9.97 -16.98
N GLY A 62 -24.85 10.26 -16.19
CA GLY A 62 -25.85 11.29 -16.48
C GLY A 62 -25.25 12.67 -16.72
N TYR A 63 -24.37 13.14 -15.84
CA TYR A 63 -23.71 14.43 -15.98
C TYR A 63 -22.72 14.47 -17.16
N VAL A 64 -22.01 13.37 -17.42
CA VAL A 64 -21.15 13.25 -18.61
C VAL A 64 -21.98 13.37 -19.88
N TYR A 65 -23.08 12.64 -19.99
CA TYR A 65 -23.95 12.73 -21.17
C TYR A 65 -24.74 14.04 -21.25
N LEU A 66 -25.01 14.69 -20.12
CA LEU A 66 -25.53 16.05 -20.10
C LEU A 66 -24.54 17.05 -20.69
N SER A 67 -23.24 16.86 -20.45
CA SER A 67 -22.20 17.67 -21.10
C SER A 67 -22.19 17.49 -22.62
N LEU A 68 -22.37 16.25 -23.11
CA LEU A 68 -22.48 15.95 -24.54
C LEU A 68 -23.74 16.56 -25.16
N TYR A 69 -24.85 16.55 -24.43
CA TYR A 69 -26.06 17.26 -24.81
C TYR A 69 -25.80 18.77 -24.94
N TYR A 70 -25.14 19.39 -23.94
CA TYR A 70 -24.81 20.81 -23.99
C TYR A 70 -23.85 21.18 -25.12
N LYS A 71 -22.98 20.26 -25.53
CA LYS A 71 -22.12 20.44 -26.70
C LYS A 71 -22.91 20.57 -28.00
N ILE A 72 -24.06 19.90 -28.12
CA ILE A 72 -24.87 19.87 -29.34
C ILE A 72 -25.87 21.03 -29.38
N ILE A 73 -26.42 21.46 -28.24
CA ILE A 73 -27.44 22.52 -28.25
C ILE A 73 -26.84 23.89 -28.56
N ASP A 74 -27.56 24.65 -29.39
CA ASP A 74 -27.17 26.00 -29.78
C ASP A 74 -27.59 27.02 -28.73
N ASN A 75 -26.69 27.32 -27.78
CA ASN A 75 -26.88 28.41 -26.82
C ASN A 75 -25.55 29.08 -26.47
N HIS A 76 -25.58 30.39 -26.20
CA HIS A 76 -24.41 31.22 -25.88
C HIS A 76 -23.64 30.71 -24.64
N ASP A 77 -24.33 30.06 -23.69
CA ASP A 77 -23.75 29.52 -22.46
C ASP A 77 -23.43 28.01 -22.48
N SER A 78 -23.56 27.35 -23.64
CA SER A 78 -23.37 25.89 -23.79
C SER A 78 -22.05 25.37 -23.22
N ASN A 79 -20.92 26.04 -23.50
CA ASN A 79 -19.60 25.64 -23.01
C ASN A 79 -19.47 25.73 -21.48
N ASN A 80 -20.07 26.75 -20.86
CA ASN A 80 -20.07 26.90 -19.41
C ASN A 80 -20.93 25.83 -18.74
N LEU A 81 -22.10 25.53 -19.30
CA LEU A 81 -22.99 24.47 -18.82
C LEU A 81 -22.37 23.09 -18.96
N LEU A 82 -21.69 22.83 -20.07
CA LEU A 82 -20.90 21.62 -20.32
C LEU A 82 -19.84 21.44 -19.23
N LEU A 83 -19.01 22.46 -18.99
CA LEU A 83 -17.95 22.38 -17.99
C LEU A 83 -18.50 22.18 -16.57
N LYS A 84 -19.58 22.88 -16.20
CA LYS A 84 -20.26 22.69 -14.91
C LYS A 84 -20.78 21.27 -14.73
N ALA A 85 -21.35 20.68 -15.77
CA ALA A 85 -21.80 19.29 -15.74
C ALA A 85 -20.62 18.32 -15.51
N LEU A 86 -19.49 18.54 -16.20
CA LEU A 86 -18.28 17.71 -16.01
C LEU A 86 -17.65 17.87 -14.63
N GLN A 87 -17.61 19.08 -14.08
CA GLN A 87 -17.13 19.33 -12.71
C GLN A 87 -17.97 18.55 -11.71
N LYS A 88 -19.30 18.57 -11.85
CA LYS A 88 -20.18 17.80 -10.98
C LYS A 88 -20.02 16.29 -11.15
N ALA A 89 -19.83 15.80 -12.39
CA ALA A 89 -19.50 14.41 -12.64
C ALA A 89 -18.20 14.00 -11.93
N LYS A 90 -17.18 14.86 -11.99
CA LYS A 90 -15.88 14.64 -11.33
C LYS A 90 -16.01 14.63 -9.81
N GLU A 91 -16.73 15.57 -9.22
CA GLU A 91 -16.97 15.60 -7.77
C GLU A 91 -17.61 14.30 -7.26
N ILE A 92 -18.61 13.79 -7.99
CA ILE A 92 -19.25 12.51 -7.64
C ILE A 92 -18.29 11.34 -7.86
N ALA A 93 -17.54 11.31 -8.97
CA ALA A 93 -16.55 10.26 -9.22
C ALA A 93 -15.43 10.22 -8.16
N ASP A 94 -14.94 11.38 -7.72
CA ASP A 94 -13.94 11.51 -6.67
C ASP A 94 -14.50 11.02 -5.31
N LYS A 95 -15.79 11.25 -5.05
CA LYS A 95 -16.50 10.76 -3.86
C LYS A 95 -16.69 9.24 -3.87
N THR A 96 -17.08 8.65 -5.00
CA THR A 96 -17.29 7.20 -5.11
C THR A 96 -15.98 6.42 -5.04
N GLY A 97 -14.87 7.01 -5.51
CA GLY A 97 -13.56 6.38 -5.58
C GLY A 97 -13.46 5.24 -6.60
N LYS A 98 -14.47 5.05 -7.47
CA LYS A 98 -14.49 3.97 -8.47
C LYS A 98 -13.69 4.38 -9.71
N GLU A 99 -12.74 3.54 -10.13
CA GLU A 99 -11.91 3.80 -11.32
C GLU A 99 -12.77 3.97 -12.59
N ILE A 100 -13.87 3.22 -12.72
CA ILE A 100 -14.77 3.28 -13.88
C ILE A 100 -15.49 4.63 -14.02
N ASP A 101 -15.84 5.28 -12.90
CA ASP A 101 -16.49 6.60 -12.91
C ASP A 101 -15.51 7.67 -13.40
N ILE A 102 -14.23 7.55 -13.02
CA ILE A 102 -13.15 8.39 -13.56
C ILE A 102 -13.03 8.19 -15.08
N ALA A 103 -13.19 6.96 -15.59
CA ALA A 103 -13.12 6.69 -17.03
C ALA A 103 -14.24 7.39 -17.82
N TYR A 104 -15.46 7.43 -17.28
CA TYR A 104 -16.57 8.20 -17.85
C TYR A 104 -16.32 9.70 -17.80
N VAL A 105 -15.78 10.21 -16.70
CA VAL A 105 -15.41 11.62 -16.57
C VAL A 105 -14.36 12.01 -17.61
N GLU A 106 -13.31 11.20 -17.80
CA GLU A 106 -12.30 11.42 -18.84
C GLU A 106 -12.89 11.38 -20.26
N TYR A 107 -13.86 10.50 -20.52
CA TYR A 107 -14.62 10.51 -21.77
C TYR A 107 -15.37 11.84 -21.99
N GLY A 108 -16.03 12.36 -20.95
CA GLY A 108 -16.69 13.67 -21.00
C GLY A 108 -15.72 14.82 -21.22
N TYR A 109 -14.58 14.82 -20.53
CA TYR A 109 -13.53 15.83 -20.72
C TYR A 109 -12.89 15.75 -22.10
N ALA A 110 -12.75 14.58 -22.71
CA ALA A 110 -12.36 14.49 -24.12
C ALA A 110 -13.33 15.29 -25.00
N ALA A 111 -14.65 15.14 -24.82
CA ALA A 111 -15.61 15.95 -25.58
C ALA A 111 -15.46 17.45 -25.32
N TYR A 112 -15.17 17.89 -24.09
CA TYR A 112 -14.85 19.29 -23.79
C TYR A 112 -13.58 19.77 -24.50
N TYR A 113 -12.50 18.98 -24.48
CA TYR A 113 -11.24 19.37 -25.11
C TYR A 113 -11.38 19.59 -26.61
N THR A 114 -12.32 18.92 -27.29
CA THR A 114 -12.63 19.26 -28.69
C THR A 114 -13.26 20.64 -28.86
N THR A 115 -14.04 21.14 -27.91
CA THR A 115 -14.70 22.46 -28.02
C THR A 115 -13.72 23.62 -27.83
N ILE A 116 -12.60 23.36 -27.14
CA ILE A 116 -11.50 24.32 -26.95
C ILE A 116 -10.25 23.95 -27.77
N ASN A 117 -10.41 23.04 -28.75
CA ASN A 117 -9.40 22.61 -29.72
C ASN A 117 -8.06 22.15 -29.08
N GLN A 118 -8.16 21.43 -27.96
CA GLN A 118 -7.03 20.90 -27.18
C GLN A 118 -6.73 19.45 -27.54
N TRP A 119 -6.16 19.20 -28.71
CA TRP A 119 -6.00 17.84 -29.24
C TRP A 119 -5.10 16.92 -28.40
N ASP A 120 -4.04 17.45 -27.77
CA ASP A 120 -3.19 16.62 -26.92
C ASP A 120 -3.89 16.20 -25.62
N LEU A 121 -4.66 17.11 -25.00
CA LEU A 121 -5.48 16.78 -23.83
C LEU A 121 -6.62 15.82 -24.20
N TYR A 122 -7.24 16.04 -25.36
CA TYR A 122 -8.25 15.15 -25.93
C TYR A 122 -7.73 13.71 -26.04
N ILE A 123 -6.58 13.52 -26.70
CA ILE A 123 -5.99 12.17 -26.87
C ILE A 123 -5.61 11.59 -25.51
N LYS A 124 -5.01 12.38 -24.62
CA LYS A 124 -4.61 11.93 -23.28
C LYS A 124 -5.81 11.44 -22.46
N SER A 125 -6.92 12.18 -22.47
CA SER A 125 -8.16 11.79 -21.77
C SER A 125 -8.80 10.55 -22.39
N LEU A 126 -8.86 10.45 -23.73
CA LEU A 126 -9.31 9.21 -24.38
C LEU A 126 -8.44 8.00 -24.00
N GLU A 127 -7.11 8.13 -24.03
CA GLU A 127 -6.20 7.04 -23.70
C GLU A 127 -6.30 6.61 -22.24
N LYS A 128 -6.48 7.57 -21.32
CA LYS A 128 -6.73 7.29 -19.91
C LYS A 128 -8.06 6.53 -19.74
N SER A 129 -9.13 7.02 -20.38
CA SER A 129 -10.44 6.36 -20.35
C SER A 129 -10.38 4.93 -20.91
N ILE A 130 -9.78 4.73 -22.10
CA ILE A 130 -9.60 3.41 -22.72
C ILE A 130 -8.82 2.46 -21.80
N ARG A 131 -7.73 2.94 -21.19
CA ARG A 131 -6.88 2.12 -20.31
C ARG A 131 -7.66 1.58 -19.13
N ILE A 132 -8.55 2.39 -18.56
CA ILE A 132 -9.38 1.98 -17.43
C ILE A 132 -10.45 0.99 -17.91
N PHE A 133 -11.25 1.34 -18.92
CA PHE A 133 -12.32 0.47 -19.42
C PHE A 133 -11.81 -0.91 -19.86
N LYS A 134 -10.59 -1.01 -20.40
CA LYS A 134 -9.97 -2.31 -20.75
C LYS A 134 -9.75 -3.26 -19.56
N LYS A 135 -9.65 -2.74 -18.34
CA LYS A 135 -9.50 -3.55 -17.13
C LYS A 135 -10.84 -4.11 -16.63
N HIS A 136 -11.96 -3.59 -17.14
CA HIS A 136 -13.30 -3.95 -16.70
C HIS A 136 -14.00 -4.81 -17.76
N PRO A 137 -14.66 -5.92 -17.37
CA PRO A 137 -15.43 -6.73 -18.30
C PRO A 137 -16.71 -6.02 -18.73
N ASN A 138 -17.25 -6.40 -19.89
CA ASN A 138 -18.55 -5.93 -20.41
C ASN A 138 -18.64 -4.41 -20.67
N GLU A 139 -17.50 -3.81 -21.03
CA GLU A 139 -17.37 -2.38 -21.37
C GLU A 139 -17.11 -2.14 -22.87
N ASN A 140 -17.50 -3.10 -23.72
CA ASN A 140 -17.21 -3.05 -25.14
C ASN A 140 -17.93 -1.88 -25.83
N PHE A 141 -19.11 -1.48 -25.36
CA PHE A 141 -19.84 -0.31 -25.84
C PHE A 141 -19.01 0.98 -25.66
N MET A 142 -18.46 1.21 -24.46
CA MET A 142 -17.62 2.38 -24.21
C MET A 142 -16.29 2.30 -24.94
N LEU A 143 -15.65 1.13 -24.98
CA LEU A 143 -14.41 0.93 -25.73
C LEU A 143 -14.61 1.22 -27.23
N ALA A 144 -15.68 0.71 -27.84
CA ALA A 144 -16.02 0.99 -29.23
C ALA A 144 -16.21 2.49 -29.48
N THR A 145 -16.94 3.17 -28.60
CA THR A 145 -17.16 4.61 -28.66
C THR A 145 -15.84 5.39 -28.57
N LEU A 146 -14.97 5.03 -27.64
CA LEU A 146 -13.69 5.71 -27.44
C LEU A 146 -12.71 5.49 -28.59
N TYR A 147 -12.66 4.27 -29.14
CA TYR A 147 -11.84 3.98 -30.31
C TYR A 147 -12.34 4.67 -31.58
N HIS A 148 -13.67 4.75 -31.76
CA HIS A 148 -14.29 5.56 -32.82
C HIS A 148 -13.87 7.03 -32.73
N LEU A 149 -13.98 7.62 -31.53
CA LEU A 149 -13.57 9.01 -31.28
C LEU A 149 -12.07 9.22 -31.51
N LYS A 150 -11.23 8.30 -31.02
CA LYS A 150 -9.77 8.37 -31.20
C LYS A 150 -9.39 8.41 -32.68
N PHE A 151 -10.04 7.62 -33.52
CA PHE A 151 -9.84 7.66 -34.97
C PHE A 151 -10.29 9.00 -35.55
N SER A 152 -11.52 9.44 -35.29
CA SER A 152 -12.07 10.66 -35.90
C SER A 152 -11.17 11.87 -35.67
N ALA A 153 -10.53 11.96 -34.50
CA ALA A 153 -9.59 13.04 -34.20
C ALA A 153 -8.23 12.90 -34.89
N VAL A 154 -7.70 11.69 -35.01
CA VAL A 154 -6.42 11.43 -35.70
C VAL A 154 -6.58 11.70 -37.18
N ASP A 155 -7.65 11.24 -37.81
CA ASP A 155 -7.87 11.45 -39.24
C ASP A 155 -8.07 12.92 -39.63
N GLN A 156 -8.72 13.70 -38.77
CA GLN A 156 -8.96 15.12 -39.01
C GLN A 156 -7.73 16.00 -38.76
N ASN A 157 -6.87 15.65 -37.79
CA ASN A 157 -5.82 16.57 -37.31
C ASN A 157 -4.39 16.03 -37.43
N ARG A 158 -4.22 14.73 -37.58
CA ARG A 158 -2.93 14.03 -37.65
C ARG A 158 -2.99 12.86 -38.64
N PRO A 159 -3.31 13.11 -39.93
CA PRO A 159 -3.47 12.05 -40.92
C PRO A 159 -2.21 11.17 -41.04
N GLU A 160 -1.03 11.71 -40.73
CA GLU A 160 0.24 10.97 -40.67
C GLU A 160 0.30 9.91 -39.57
N LYS A 161 -0.56 10.01 -38.55
CA LYS A 161 -0.66 9.03 -37.44
C LYS A 161 -1.81 8.06 -37.60
N ARG A 162 -2.43 8.02 -38.78
CA ARG A 162 -3.53 7.10 -39.08
C ARG A 162 -3.08 5.65 -38.86
N ASN A 163 -3.93 4.89 -38.18
CA ASN A 163 -3.62 3.50 -37.85
C ASN A 163 -4.87 2.64 -38.03
N PHE A 164 -4.84 1.78 -39.06
CA PHE A 164 -5.93 0.85 -39.38
C PHE A 164 -6.33 -0.03 -38.18
N ALA A 165 -5.39 -0.36 -37.28
CA ALA A 165 -5.67 -1.14 -36.09
C ALA A 165 -6.76 -0.51 -35.20
N ASN A 166 -6.82 0.82 -35.10
CA ASN A 166 -7.84 1.50 -34.30
C ASN A 166 -9.26 1.27 -34.86
N TYR A 167 -9.41 1.25 -36.19
CA TYR A 167 -10.69 0.97 -36.87
C TYR A 167 -11.15 -0.47 -36.60
N THR A 168 -10.22 -1.41 -36.70
CA THR A 168 -10.51 -2.83 -36.42
C THR A 168 -10.86 -3.07 -34.95
N LEU A 169 -10.21 -2.35 -34.02
CA LEU A 169 -10.53 -2.43 -32.59
C LEU A 169 -11.90 -1.83 -32.30
N ALA A 170 -12.21 -0.65 -32.85
CA ALA A 170 -13.54 -0.04 -32.72
C ALA A 170 -14.63 -1.00 -33.21
N ASN A 171 -14.45 -1.61 -34.38
CA ASN A 171 -15.39 -2.58 -34.94
C ASN A 171 -15.49 -3.86 -34.10
N ALA A 172 -14.36 -4.41 -33.63
CA ALA A 172 -14.35 -5.60 -32.79
C ALA A 172 -15.15 -5.38 -31.50
N PHE A 173 -14.90 -4.27 -30.79
CA PHE A 173 -15.64 -3.91 -29.60
C PHE A 173 -17.12 -3.60 -29.90
N ALA A 174 -17.43 -2.93 -31.00
CA ALA A 174 -18.81 -2.66 -31.40
C ALA A 174 -19.59 -3.96 -31.63
N ARG A 175 -18.98 -4.95 -32.30
CA ARG A 175 -19.60 -6.27 -32.51
C ARG A 175 -19.82 -7.01 -31.19
N GLN A 176 -18.89 -6.91 -30.26
CA GLN A 176 -19.01 -7.51 -28.93
C GLN A 176 -20.10 -6.84 -28.08
N SER A 177 -20.23 -5.51 -28.17
CA SER A 177 -21.28 -4.75 -27.47
C SER A 177 -22.69 -5.01 -28.01
N LYS A 178 -22.78 -5.58 -29.22
CA LYS A 178 -24.02 -5.85 -29.97
C LYS A 178 -24.84 -4.59 -30.26
N ASP A 179 -24.25 -3.42 -30.11
CA ASP A 179 -24.91 -2.16 -30.41
C ASP A 179 -24.90 -1.87 -31.91
N LYS A 180 -26.07 -1.92 -32.53
CA LYS A 180 -26.19 -1.80 -34.00
C LYS A 180 -25.71 -0.46 -34.53
N ILE A 181 -25.87 0.63 -33.76
CA ILE A 181 -25.42 1.95 -34.18
C ILE A 181 -23.90 1.96 -34.22
N LEU A 182 -23.22 1.50 -33.16
CA LEU A 182 -21.77 1.42 -33.14
C LEU A 182 -21.20 0.45 -34.18
N ILE A 183 -21.86 -0.70 -34.42
CA ILE A 183 -21.40 -1.63 -35.45
C ILE A 183 -21.51 -0.98 -36.84
N SER A 184 -22.63 -0.33 -37.15
CA SER A 184 -22.81 0.41 -38.41
C SER A 184 -21.79 1.55 -38.54
N SER A 185 -21.65 2.41 -37.53
CA SER A 185 -20.68 3.49 -37.52
C SER A 185 -19.24 2.99 -37.71
N SER A 186 -18.84 1.91 -37.05
CA SER A 186 -17.49 1.36 -37.20
C SER A 186 -17.22 0.78 -38.59
N TYR A 187 -18.22 0.19 -39.26
CA TYR A 187 -18.08 -0.19 -40.67
C TYR A 187 -18.02 1.02 -41.59
N ASN A 188 -18.76 2.09 -41.28
CA ASN A 188 -18.66 3.35 -42.00
C ASN A 188 -17.25 3.96 -41.88
N ASP A 189 -16.65 3.93 -40.68
CA ASP A 189 -15.28 4.40 -40.46
C ASP A 189 -14.27 3.59 -41.28
N ILE A 190 -14.41 2.27 -41.30
CA ILE A 190 -13.57 1.38 -42.14
C ILE A 190 -13.75 1.73 -43.62
N GLY A 191 -14.98 2.02 -44.05
CA GLY A 191 -15.25 2.49 -45.41
C GLY A 191 -14.50 3.78 -45.73
N ASN A 192 -14.57 4.77 -44.82
CA ASN A 192 -13.88 6.05 -44.97
C ASN A 192 -12.35 5.88 -45.05
N PHE A 193 -11.79 4.98 -44.22
CA PHE A 193 -10.37 4.63 -44.29
C PHE A 193 -9.99 4.17 -45.70
N TYR A 194 -10.74 3.21 -46.25
CA TYR A 194 -10.44 2.67 -47.57
C TYR A 194 -10.72 3.64 -48.71
N THR A 195 -11.73 4.52 -48.59
CA THR A 195 -11.95 5.61 -49.56
C THR A 195 -10.73 6.52 -49.62
N TYR A 196 -10.15 6.89 -48.47
CA TYR A 196 -8.93 7.68 -48.47
C TYR A 196 -7.72 6.92 -49.03
N GLU A 197 -7.54 5.63 -48.70
CA GLU A 197 -6.46 4.83 -49.29
C GLU A 197 -6.62 4.73 -50.81
N PHE A 198 -7.86 4.67 -51.30
CA PHE A 198 -8.13 4.78 -52.73
C PHE A 198 -7.77 6.15 -53.29
N ASP A 199 -8.17 7.25 -52.64
CA ASP A 199 -7.86 8.61 -53.09
C ASP A 199 -6.34 8.85 -53.17
N THR A 200 -5.56 8.28 -52.25
CA THR A 200 -4.09 8.43 -52.22
C THR A 200 -3.36 7.50 -53.18
N THR A 201 -3.78 6.25 -53.32
CA THR A 201 -3.05 5.23 -54.10
C THR A 201 -3.63 4.96 -55.48
N GLN A 202 -4.90 5.33 -55.69
CA GLN A 202 -5.71 5.00 -56.86
C GLN A 202 -5.86 3.48 -57.11
N GLU A 203 -5.57 2.64 -56.11
CA GLU A 203 -5.68 1.19 -56.22
C GLU A 203 -7.12 0.72 -56.05
N LYS A 204 -7.69 0.11 -57.10
CA LYS A 204 -9.08 -0.37 -57.13
C LYS A 204 -9.49 -1.24 -55.92
N LYS A 205 -8.58 -2.04 -55.37
CA LYS A 205 -8.84 -2.92 -54.21
C LYS A 205 -9.38 -2.16 -52.99
N TYR A 206 -8.93 -0.91 -52.80
CA TYR A 206 -9.39 -0.08 -51.68
C TYR A 206 -10.79 0.45 -51.93
N ASN A 207 -11.11 0.82 -53.18
CA ASN A 207 -12.46 1.22 -53.55
C ASN A 207 -13.48 0.09 -53.33
N ASP A 208 -13.14 -1.13 -53.76
CA ASP A 208 -13.98 -2.32 -53.55
C ASP A 208 -14.16 -2.61 -52.05
N SER A 209 -13.11 -2.42 -51.25
CA SER A 209 -13.14 -2.58 -49.79
C SER A 209 -13.99 -1.51 -49.09
N ALA A 210 -13.92 -0.26 -49.57
CA ALA A 210 -14.73 0.85 -49.08
C ALA A 210 -16.22 0.57 -49.31
N GLN A 211 -16.58 0.20 -50.54
CA GLN A 211 -17.95 -0.16 -50.90
C GLN A 211 -18.48 -1.32 -50.04
N ALA A 212 -17.71 -2.40 -49.90
CA ALA A 212 -18.12 -3.55 -49.09
C ALA A 212 -18.33 -3.17 -47.61
N ALA A 213 -17.54 -2.25 -47.07
CA ALA A 213 -17.70 -1.74 -45.70
C ALA A 213 -18.96 -0.89 -45.56
N TYR A 214 -19.24 0.02 -46.50
CA TYR A 214 -20.45 0.83 -46.51
C TYR A 214 -21.73 -0.03 -46.67
N ASP A 215 -21.71 -1.05 -47.53
CA ASP A 215 -22.84 -1.97 -47.71
C ASP A 215 -23.14 -2.75 -46.42
N ARG A 216 -22.10 -3.20 -45.71
CA ARG A 216 -22.26 -3.84 -44.39
C ARG A 216 -22.84 -2.86 -43.37
N SER A 217 -22.33 -1.62 -43.34
CA SER A 217 -22.87 -0.57 -42.49
C SER A 217 -24.37 -0.37 -42.73
N PHE A 218 -24.79 -0.24 -43.99
CA PHE A 218 -26.19 -0.01 -44.36
C PHE A 218 -27.10 -1.17 -43.97
N ASN A 219 -26.67 -2.41 -44.20
CA ASN A 219 -27.43 -3.60 -43.81
C ASN A 219 -27.69 -3.67 -42.30
N ILE A 220 -26.76 -3.18 -41.49
CA ILE A 220 -26.93 -3.08 -40.04
C ILE A 220 -27.80 -1.88 -39.67
N ALA A 221 -27.61 -0.74 -40.34
CA ALA A 221 -28.42 0.47 -40.15
C ALA A 221 -29.91 0.21 -40.36
N LEU A 222 -30.27 -0.65 -41.33
CA LEU A 222 -31.67 -1.05 -41.57
C LEU A 222 -32.32 -1.73 -40.36
N GLN A 223 -31.53 -2.32 -39.47
CA GLN A 223 -31.98 -3.03 -38.27
C GLN A 223 -32.00 -2.14 -37.00
N VAL A 224 -31.60 -0.87 -37.09
CA VAL A 224 -31.64 0.10 -35.98
C VAL A 224 -33.08 0.50 -35.71
N GLN A 225 -33.45 0.52 -34.42
CA GLN A 225 -34.83 0.79 -33.98
C GLN A 225 -35.15 2.28 -33.90
N ASP A 226 -34.22 3.11 -33.40
CA ASP A 226 -34.46 4.56 -33.34
C ASP A 226 -34.52 5.14 -34.76
N PRO A 227 -35.64 5.77 -35.15
CA PRO A 227 -35.85 6.21 -36.53
C PRO A 227 -34.89 7.32 -36.95
N ASN A 228 -34.51 8.22 -36.02
CA ASN A 228 -33.60 9.31 -36.35
C ASN A 228 -32.16 8.80 -36.51
N ALA A 229 -31.73 7.88 -35.64
CA ALA A 229 -30.44 7.22 -35.77
C ALA A 229 -30.34 6.41 -37.06
N LYS A 230 -31.38 5.63 -37.39
CA LYS A 230 -31.48 4.89 -38.65
C LYS A 230 -31.39 5.82 -39.86
N LYS A 231 -32.20 6.88 -39.87
CA LYS A 231 -32.20 7.92 -40.89
C LYS A 231 -30.80 8.52 -41.09
N ARG A 232 -30.11 8.86 -40.01
CA ARG A 232 -28.75 9.43 -40.05
C ARG A 232 -27.72 8.45 -40.63
N LEU A 233 -27.80 7.17 -40.28
CA LEU A 233 -26.92 6.15 -40.86
C LEU A 233 -27.19 5.93 -42.36
N GLN A 234 -28.46 5.93 -42.77
CA GLN A 234 -28.83 5.83 -44.19
C GLN A 234 -28.30 7.03 -44.99
N PHE A 235 -28.36 8.22 -44.42
CA PHE A 235 -27.77 9.42 -45.04
C PHE A 235 -26.27 9.28 -45.25
N PHE A 236 -25.51 8.86 -44.22
CA PHE A 236 -24.07 8.67 -44.37
C PHE A 236 -23.73 7.64 -45.45
N TYR A 237 -24.49 6.54 -45.51
CA TYR A 237 -24.33 5.55 -46.56
C TYR A 237 -24.55 6.13 -47.96
N TYR A 238 -25.67 6.82 -48.21
CA TYR A 238 -25.95 7.38 -49.54
C TYR A 238 -24.93 8.43 -49.96
N THR A 239 -24.49 9.28 -49.03
CA THR A 239 -23.43 10.26 -49.29
C THR A 239 -22.11 9.58 -49.64
N ASN A 240 -21.71 8.54 -48.90
CA ASN A 240 -20.44 7.87 -49.11
C ASN A 240 -20.41 6.99 -50.37
N ILE A 241 -21.50 6.27 -50.66
CA ILE A 241 -21.64 5.53 -51.92
C ILE A 241 -21.71 6.50 -53.11
N GLY A 242 -22.38 7.64 -52.96
CA GLY A 242 -22.36 8.70 -53.97
C GLY A 242 -20.93 9.16 -54.28
N LEU A 243 -20.09 9.34 -53.25
CA LEU A 243 -18.68 9.68 -53.40
C LEU A 243 -17.88 8.57 -54.13
N ILE A 244 -18.13 7.29 -53.81
CA ILE A 244 -17.50 6.16 -54.54
C ILE A 244 -17.86 6.20 -56.03
N TYR A 245 -19.13 6.43 -56.36
CA TYR A 245 -19.55 6.55 -57.77
C TYR A 245 -18.93 7.76 -58.45
N LEU A 246 -18.87 8.89 -57.75
CA LEU A 246 -18.23 10.12 -58.23
C LEU A 246 -16.74 9.88 -58.57
N ASN A 247 -16.00 9.25 -57.66
CA ASN A 247 -14.58 8.93 -57.83
C ASN A 247 -14.34 7.96 -59.00
N ASN A 248 -15.33 7.12 -59.31
CA ASN A 248 -15.33 6.24 -60.48
C ASN A 248 -15.86 6.91 -61.76
N ALA A 249 -16.06 8.23 -61.76
CA ALA A 249 -16.65 9.01 -62.85
C ALA A 249 -18.07 8.55 -63.28
N LYS A 250 -18.80 7.87 -62.39
CA LYS A 250 -20.19 7.43 -62.58
C LYS A 250 -21.15 8.47 -62.03
N TYR A 251 -21.21 9.62 -62.71
CA TYR A 251 -21.92 10.80 -62.23
C TYR A 251 -23.44 10.60 -62.05
N PRO A 252 -24.18 9.95 -62.97
CA PRO A 252 -25.61 9.70 -62.76
C PRO A 252 -25.91 8.85 -61.53
N GLU A 253 -25.11 7.82 -61.28
CA GLU A 253 -25.24 6.97 -60.10
C GLU A 253 -24.87 7.71 -58.81
N ALA A 254 -23.88 8.60 -58.86
CA ALA A 254 -23.55 9.47 -57.74
C ALA A 254 -24.74 10.39 -57.38
N LEU A 255 -25.28 11.10 -58.37
CA LEU A 255 -26.45 11.98 -58.22
C LEU A 255 -27.67 11.22 -57.69
N ALA A 256 -27.96 10.03 -58.22
CA ALA A 256 -29.09 9.21 -57.77
C ALA A 256 -28.96 8.78 -56.29
N ASN A 257 -27.74 8.58 -55.79
CA ASN A 257 -27.52 8.32 -54.37
C ASN A 257 -27.65 9.60 -53.53
N TYR A 258 -27.09 10.72 -53.98
CA TYR A 258 -27.28 12.00 -53.30
C TYR A 258 -28.75 12.41 -53.20
N ASP A 259 -29.56 12.15 -54.23
CA ASP A 259 -31.01 12.39 -54.21
C ASP A 259 -31.72 11.55 -53.13
N LYS A 260 -31.34 10.28 -52.95
CA LYS A 260 -31.85 9.47 -51.84
C LYS A 260 -31.46 10.05 -50.48
N GLY A 261 -30.26 10.62 -50.36
CA GLY A 261 -29.81 11.34 -49.17
C GLY A 261 -30.63 12.61 -48.90
N LEU A 262 -30.91 13.40 -49.94
CA LEU A 262 -31.74 14.61 -49.86
C LEU A 262 -33.16 14.29 -49.40
N GLN A 263 -33.77 13.21 -49.91
CA GLN A 263 -35.12 12.79 -49.52
C GLN A 263 -35.26 12.43 -48.04
N LEU A 264 -34.16 12.16 -47.33
CA LEU A 264 -34.21 11.92 -45.91
C LEU A 264 -34.50 13.22 -45.16
N TYR A 265 -33.85 14.33 -45.51
CA TYR A 265 -33.83 15.54 -44.69
C TYR A 265 -34.64 16.68 -45.29
N THR A 266 -35.10 17.59 -44.43
CA THR A 266 -35.84 18.79 -44.83
C THR A 266 -34.95 20.02 -44.70
N ASP A 267 -35.35 21.17 -45.23
CA ASP A 267 -34.56 22.42 -45.16
C ASP A 267 -34.25 22.89 -43.73
N ASN A 268 -34.94 22.34 -42.72
CA ASN A 268 -34.65 22.56 -41.30
C ASN A 268 -33.41 21.80 -40.80
N ASP A 269 -32.90 20.82 -41.55
CA ASP A 269 -31.76 19.97 -41.22
C ASP A 269 -30.48 20.44 -41.95
N LYS A 270 -30.22 21.75 -41.89
CA LYS A 270 -29.26 22.48 -42.73
C LYS A 270 -27.87 21.84 -42.81
N PHE A 271 -27.33 21.38 -41.68
CA PHE A 271 -25.99 20.77 -41.61
C PHE A 271 -25.78 19.61 -42.61
N TYR A 272 -26.77 18.73 -42.75
CA TYR A 272 -26.67 17.56 -43.64
C TYR A 272 -26.81 17.97 -45.12
N LEU A 273 -27.70 18.92 -45.39
CA LEU A 273 -28.00 19.36 -46.74
C LEU A 273 -26.85 20.16 -47.38
N VAL A 274 -26.13 20.97 -46.59
CA VAL A 274 -24.98 21.75 -47.06
C VAL A 274 -23.94 20.87 -47.75
N ASN A 275 -23.56 19.76 -47.11
CA ASN A 275 -22.58 18.82 -47.69
C ASN A 275 -23.11 18.13 -48.95
N LEU A 276 -24.37 17.69 -48.97
CA LEU A 276 -24.97 17.07 -50.16
C LEU A 276 -25.06 18.03 -51.33
N TYR A 277 -25.53 19.26 -51.12
CA TYR A 277 -25.60 20.26 -52.18
C TYR A 277 -24.21 20.60 -52.72
N ASN A 278 -23.19 20.68 -51.85
CA ASN A 278 -21.82 20.84 -52.30
C ASN A 278 -21.34 19.66 -53.16
N ASN A 279 -21.59 18.42 -52.75
CA ASN A 279 -21.19 17.23 -53.52
C ASN A 279 -21.94 17.11 -54.86
N ILE A 280 -23.23 17.46 -54.89
CA ILE A 280 -24.04 17.52 -56.12
C ILE A 280 -23.48 18.60 -57.05
N GLY A 281 -23.21 19.80 -56.53
CA GLY A 281 -22.60 20.87 -57.31
C GLY A 281 -21.26 20.46 -57.91
N TYR A 282 -20.41 19.80 -57.11
CA TYR A 282 -19.12 19.28 -57.55
C TYR A 282 -19.25 18.20 -58.63
N THR A 283 -20.26 17.35 -58.51
CA THR A 283 -20.59 16.35 -59.54
C THR A 283 -20.95 17.01 -60.87
N TYR A 284 -21.80 18.03 -60.86
CA TYR A 284 -22.14 18.79 -62.08
C TYR A 284 -20.93 19.56 -62.65
N ALA A 285 -20.04 20.08 -61.79
CA ALA A 285 -18.81 20.73 -62.23
C ALA A 285 -17.87 19.77 -62.97
N LEU A 286 -17.72 18.53 -62.49
CA LEU A 286 -16.97 17.47 -63.18
C LEU A 286 -17.60 17.08 -64.52
N MET A 287 -18.94 17.15 -64.62
CA MET A 287 -19.68 17.00 -65.88
C MET A 287 -19.55 18.23 -66.81
N ARG A 288 -18.76 19.25 -66.44
CA ARG A 288 -18.62 20.54 -67.13
C ARG A 288 -19.89 21.39 -67.21
N ASN A 289 -20.90 21.07 -66.41
CA ASN A 289 -22.11 21.88 -66.27
C ASN A 289 -21.96 22.88 -65.11
N ASN A 290 -21.13 23.91 -65.34
CA ASN A 290 -20.79 24.89 -64.31
C ASN A 290 -21.99 25.76 -63.88
N THR A 291 -22.99 25.93 -64.74
CA THR A 291 -24.22 26.67 -64.42
C THR A 291 -25.02 25.94 -63.35
N THR A 292 -25.32 24.66 -63.55
CA THR A 292 -26.04 23.86 -62.55
C THR A 292 -25.18 23.62 -61.30
N ALA A 293 -23.87 23.45 -61.46
CA ALA A 293 -22.96 23.36 -60.32
C ALA A 293 -23.07 24.58 -59.40
N LEU A 294 -23.02 25.78 -59.98
CA LEU A 294 -23.15 27.04 -59.26
C LEU A 294 -24.50 27.16 -58.53
N GLU A 295 -25.61 26.77 -59.14
CA GLU A 295 -26.92 26.76 -58.47
C GLU A 295 -26.91 25.93 -57.18
N TYR A 296 -26.33 24.74 -57.22
CA TYR A 296 -26.23 23.87 -56.04
C TYR A 296 -25.24 24.41 -55.00
N TYR A 297 -24.11 24.97 -55.43
CA TYR A 297 -23.19 25.61 -54.49
C TYR A 297 -23.83 26.81 -53.78
N LEU A 298 -24.63 27.62 -54.48
CA LEU A 298 -25.36 28.74 -53.88
C LEU A 298 -26.49 28.26 -52.94
N LYS A 299 -27.13 27.12 -53.22
CA LYS A 299 -28.03 26.47 -52.26
C LYS A 299 -27.28 26.09 -50.98
N ALA A 300 -26.08 25.49 -51.10
CA ALA A 300 -25.24 25.18 -49.96
C ALA A 300 -24.85 26.45 -49.17
N GLU A 301 -24.44 27.52 -49.87
CA GLU A 301 -24.09 28.82 -49.28
C GLU A 301 -25.23 29.44 -48.48
N SER A 302 -26.47 29.39 -48.99
CA SER A 302 -27.64 29.94 -48.29
C SER A 302 -27.88 29.32 -46.91
N MET A 303 -27.31 28.13 -46.68
CA MET A 303 -27.42 27.37 -45.44
C MET A 303 -26.18 27.47 -44.54
N THR A 304 -25.10 28.16 -44.96
CA THR A 304 -23.85 28.26 -44.17
C THR A 304 -23.94 29.20 -42.97
N GLY A 305 -25.02 29.98 -42.84
CA GLY A 305 -25.28 30.80 -41.65
C GLY A 305 -25.52 29.99 -40.37
N ASP A 306 -25.70 28.68 -40.49
CA ASP A 306 -25.80 27.75 -39.37
C ASP A 306 -24.43 27.57 -38.68
N LYS A 307 -24.39 27.72 -37.35
CA LYS A 307 -23.16 27.60 -36.54
C LYS A 307 -22.54 26.19 -36.62
N GLU A 308 -23.34 25.18 -36.94
CA GLU A 308 -22.83 23.81 -37.12
C GLU A 308 -22.03 23.63 -38.41
N VAL A 309 -22.20 24.54 -39.37
CA VAL A 309 -21.38 24.54 -40.60
C VAL A 309 -20.00 25.08 -40.24
N THR A 310 -19.03 24.16 -40.21
CA THR A 310 -17.62 24.49 -39.92
C THR A 310 -17.06 25.49 -40.93
N ASN A 311 -16.13 26.35 -40.48
CA ASN A 311 -15.42 27.26 -41.37
C ASN A 311 -14.70 26.52 -42.51
N ILE A 312 -14.18 25.32 -42.25
CA ILE A 312 -13.58 24.45 -43.26
C ILE A 312 -14.58 24.16 -44.40
N LEU A 313 -15.81 23.77 -44.07
CA LEU A 313 -16.84 23.51 -45.08
C LEU A 313 -17.26 24.80 -45.81
N LYS A 314 -17.32 25.95 -45.12
CA LYS A 314 -17.58 27.26 -45.76
C LYS A 314 -16.49 27.60 -46.78
N LEU A 315 -15.22 27.40 -46.43
CA LEU A 315 -14.09 27.62 -47.31
C LEU A 315 -14.23 26.79 -48.58
N THR A 316 -14.51 25.49 -48.46
CA THR A 316 -14.72 24.61 -49.62
C THR A 316 -15.86 25.11 -50.51
N ILE A 317 -17.00 25.52 -49.93
CA ILE A 317 -18.13 26.03 -50.69
C ILE A 317 -17.77 27.34 -51.42
N TYR A 318 -17.12 28.28 -50.73
CA TYR A 318 -16.72 29.55 -51.35
C TYR A 318 -15.69 29.36 -52.46
N GLN A 319 -14.74 28.45 -52.30
CA GLN A 319 -13.77 28.07 -53.34
C GLN A 319 -14.48 27.47 -54.56
N ASN A 320 -15.41 26.54 -54.33
CA ASN A 320 -16.20 25.91 -55.39
C ASN A 320 -17.07 26.93 -56.16
N ILE A 321 -17.65 27.91 -55.46
CA ILE A 321 -18.40 29.00 -56.08
C ILE A 321 -17.48 29.91 -56.89
N SER A 322 -16.32 30.28 -56.35
CA SER A 322 -15.32 31.09 -57.04
C SER A 322 -14.89 30.44 -58.36
N GLU A 323 -14.49 29.17 -58.31
CA GLU A 323 -14.07 28.40 -59.49
C GLU A 323 -15.21 28.27 -60.51
N ALA A 324 -16.45 28.06 -60.06
CA ALA A 324 -17.61 28.00 -60.94
C ALA A 324 -17.85 29.35 -61.66
N TYR A 325 -17.74 30.48 -60.96
CA TYR A 325 -17.84 31.80 -61.58
C TYR A 325 -16.70 32.07 -62.57
N GLU A 326 -15.48 31.64 -62.26
CA GLU A 326 -14.33 31.76 -63.17
C GLU A 326 -14.55 30.99 -64.46
N LYS A 327 -15.00 29.73 -64.37
CA LYS A 327 -15.35 28.89 -65.53
C LYS A 327 -16.52 29.43 -66.35
N LEU A 328 -17.35 30.29 -65.77
CA LEU A 328 -18.43 31.02 -66.44
C LEU A 328 -17.99 32.41 -66.92
N HIS A 329 -16.71 32.77 -66.78
CA HIS A 329 -16.13 34.07 -67.13
C HIS A 329 -16.74 35.28 -66.39
N LEU A 330 -17.28 35.05 -65.20
CA LEU A 330 -17.87 36.07 -64.32
C LEU A 330 -16.85 36.51 -63.25
N TYR A 331 -15.73 37.07 -63.70
CA TYR A 331 -14.54 37.32 -62.87
C TYR A 331 -14.80 38.25 -61.66
N ASP A 332 -15.67 39.26 -61.79
CA ASP A 332 -16.02 40.14 -60.66
C ASP A 332 -16.66 39.37 -59.50
N LYS A 333 -17.51 38.38 -59.82
CA LYS A 333 -18.16 37.53 -58.82
C LYS A 333 -17.18 36.51 -58.25
N ALA A 334 -16.32 35.92 -59.08
CA ALA A 334 -15.25 35.04 -58.62
C ALA A 334 -14.36 35.76 -57.59
N LEU A 335 -13.88 36.97 -57.92
CA LEU A 335 -13.07 37.80 -57.01
C LEU A 335 -13.80 38.13 -55.69
N ALA A 336 -15.12 38.35 -55.73
CA ALA A 336 -15.90 38.57 -54.52
C ALA A 336 -15.91 37.34 -53.60
N TYR A 337 -15.98 36.12 -54.17
CA TYR A 337 -15.90 34.88 -53.40
C TYR A 337 -14.48 34.55 -52.94
N GLU A 338 -13.44 34.86 -53.73
CA GLU A 338 -12.05 34.79 -53.26
C GLU A 338 -11.81 35.67 -52.02
N LYS A 339 -12.39 36.87 -51.98
CA LYS A 339 -12.33 37.72 -50.79
C LYS A 339 -13.04 37.10 -49.59
N LYS A 340 -14.15 36.37 -49.79
CA LYS A 340 -14.82 35.61 -48.72
C LYS A 340 -13.93 34.47 -48.23
N VAL A 341 -13.26 33.73 -49.13
CA VAL A 341 -12.28 32.69 -48.77
C VAL A 341 -11.18 33.29 -47.90
N MET A 342 -10.55 34.39 -48.33
CA MET A 342 -9.48 35.05 -47.56
C MET A 342 -9.97 35.51 -46.18
N ALA A 343 -11.16 36.10 -46.09
CA ALA A 343 -11.73 36.55 -44.82
C ALA A 343 -11.99 35.38 -43.87
N THR A 344 -12.58 34.28 -44.36
CA THR A 344 -12.84 33.08 -43.55
C THR A 344 -11.55 32.37 -43.14
N THR A 345 -10.52 32.34 -43.99
CA THR A 345 -9.20 31.81 -43.62
C THR A 345 -8.58 32.62 -42.48
N LEU A 346 -8.64 33.94 -42.55
CA LEU A 346 -8.14 34.82 -41.48
C LEU A 346 -8.90 34.62 -40.17
N GLU A 347 -10.22 34.44 -40.24
CA GLU A 347 -11.04 34.10 -39.06
C GLU A 347 -10.61 32.76 -38.45
N GLU A 348 -10.37 31.74 -39.28
CA GLU A 348 -9.93 30.42 -38.83
C GLU A 348 -8.53 30.46 -38.21
N ASP A 349 -7.58 31.18 -38.82
CA ASP A 349 -6.23 31.37 -38.28
C ASP A 349 -6.27 32.06 -36.91
N LYS A 350 -7.14 33.07 -36.77
CA LYS A 350 -7.36 33.76 -35.48
C LYS A 350 -7.97 32.83 -34.44
N LEU A 351 -8.95 32.00 -34.82
CA LEU A 351 -9.53 30.99 -33.93
C LEU A 351 -8.48 29.97 -33.49
N GLN A 352 -7.68 29.45 -34.42
CA GLN A 352 -6.59 28.53 -34.13
C GLN A 352 -5.53 29.16 -33.21
N TYR A 353 -5.13 30.40 -33.46
CA TYR A 353 -4.20 31.14 -32.61
C TYR A 353 -4.75 31.31 -31.18
N ASN A 354 -6.02 31.73 -31.04
CA ASN A 354 -6.66 31.88 -29.74
C ASN A 354 -6.74 30.55 -28.99
N HIS A 355 -7.07 29.46 -29.69
CA HIS A 355 -7.10 28.12 -29.10
C HIS A 355 -5.71 27.65 -28.66
N ASN A 356 -4.67 27.89 -29.45
CA ASN A 356 -3.29 27.56 -29.10
C ASN A 356 -2.79 28.39 -27.90
N THR A 357 -3.15 29.67 -27.84
CA THR A 357 -2.82 30.53 -26.69
C THR A 357 -3.50 30.04 -25.41
N LYS A 358 -4.80 29.72 -25.50
CA LYS A 358 -5.56 29.14 -24.37
C LYS A 358 -5.05 27.75 -23.97
N SER A 359 -4.57 26.96 -24.94
CA SER A 359 -3.89 25.68 -24.71
C SER A 359 -2.69 25.86 -23.80
N LEU A 360 -1.81 26.78 -24.23
CA LEU A 360 -0.55 27.04 -23.57
C LEU A 360 -0.78 27.61 -22.18
N GLU A 361 -1.74 28.50 -22.02
CA GLU A 361 -2.15 29.05 -20.72
C GLU A 361 -2.66 27.93 -19.79
N THR A 362 -3.57 27.08 -20.28
CA THR A 362 -4.11 25.96 -19.49
C THR A 362 -3.01 24.97 -19.10
N PHE A 363 -2.09 24.66 -20.01
CA PHE A 363 -0.95 23.80 -19.76
C PHE A 363 -0.04 24.39 -18.68
N TYR A 364 0.31 25.67 -18.80
CA TYR A 364 1.15 26.38 -17.84
C TYR A 364 0.50 26.43 -16.44
N GLN A 365 -0.79 26.77 -16.37
CA GLN A 365 -1.57 26.76 -15.12
C GLN A 365 -1.58 25.37 -14.48
N THR A 366 -1.81 24.32 -15.27
CA THR A 366 -1.82 22.92 -14.79
C THR A 366 -0.46 22.52 -14.23
N GLU A 367 0.64 22.87 -14.92
CA GLU A 367 1.99 22.52 -14.46
C GLU A 367 2.35 23.30 -13.18
N GLN A 368 1.93 24.56 -13.08
CA GLN A 368 2.08 25.36 -11.86
C GLN A 368 1.30 24.76 -10.68
N GLU A 369 0.02 24.39 -10.87
CA GLU A 369 -0.79 23.73 -9.85
C GLU A 369 -0.18 22.39 -9.40
N LYS A 370 0.31 21.59 -10.35
CA LYS A 370 0.99 20.32 -10.07
C LYS A 370 2.27 20.52 -9.25
N ASN A 371 3.06 21.54 -9.57
CA ASN A 371 4.25 21.90 -8.79
C ASN A 371 3.86 22.34 -7.38
N ASN A 372 2.86 23.21 -7.24
CA ASN A 372 2.33 23.63 -5.94
C ASN A 372 1.81 22.45 -5.11
N LEU A 373 1.11 21.50 -5.75
CA LEU A 373 0.63 20.28 -5.10
C LEU A 373 1.80 19.38 -4.65
N ALA A 374 2.83 19.24 -5.49
CA ALA A 374 4.02 18.47 -5.16
C ALA A 374 4.79 19.08 -3.97
N GLU A 375 4.91 20.41 -3.92
CA GLU A 375 5.47 21.12 -2.77
C GLU A 375 4.65 20.90 -1.50
N ARG A 376 3.32 21.03 -1.59
CA ARG A 376 2.42 20.77 -0.47
C ARG A 376 2.52 19.32 0.02
N ASN A 377 2.64 18.35 -0.88
CA ASN A 377 2.82 16.94 -0.54
C ASN A 377 4.17 16.69 0.14
N LYS A 378 5.26 17.32 -0.31
CA LYS A 378 6.56 17.27 0.39
C LYS A 378 6.46 17.84 1.81
N MET A 379 5.71 18.93 1.98
CA MET A 379 5.45 19.51 3.30
C MET A 379 4.67 18.53 4.19
N TYR A 380 3.61 17.90 3.69
CA TYR A 380 2.87 16.88 4.45
C TYR A 380 3.73 15.66 4.83
N GLN A 381 4.57 15.16 3.92
CA GLN A 381 5.50 14.08 4.23
C GLN A 381 6.48 14.48 5.35
N LYS A 382 7.00 15.71 5.31
CA LYS A 382 7.87 16.24 6.37
C LYS A 382 7.14 16.27 7.72
N TYR A 383 5.90 16.76 7.77
CA TYR A 383 5.11 16.77 9.00
C TYR A 383 4.82 15.36 9.52
N GLN A 384 4.50 14.41 8.65
CA GLN A 384 4.28 13.00 9.04
C GLN A 384 5.51 12.39 9.70
N VAL A 385 6.70 12.61 9.13
CA VAL A 385 7.96 12.12 9.73
C VAL A 385 8.17 12.74 11.12
N TRP A 386 7.96 14.04 11.29
CA TRP A 386 8.06 14.70 12.61
C TRP A 386 7.05 14.18 13.64
N TYR A 387 5.82 13.88 13.23
CA TYR A 387 4.84 13.26 14.13
C TYR A 387 5.25 11.86 14.57
N ILE A 388 5.73 11.02 13.64
CA ILE A 388 6.19 9.66 13.95
C ILE A 388 7.39 9.70 14.89
N THR A 389 8.37 10.60 14.65
CA THR A 389 9.54 10.74 15.53
C THR A 389 9.16 11.23 16.92
N ALA A 390 8.22 12.18 17.04
CA ALA A 390 7.71 12.65 18.33
C ALA A 390 7.01 11.53 19.12
N ILE A 391 6.18 10.71 18.45
CA ILE A 391 5.52 9.56 19.08
C ILE A 391 6.55 8.52 19.55
N ALA A 392 7.52 8.17 18.70
CA ALA A 392 8.60 7.25 19.08
C ALA A 392 9.41 7.77 20.27
N PHE A 393 9.71 9.07 20.31
CA PHE A 393 10.41 9.71 21.43
C PHE A 393 9.58 9.64 22.72
N ALA A 394 8.28 9.93 22.65
CA ALA A 394 7.39 9.81 23.81
C ALA A 394 7.33 8.38 24.36
N ILE A 395 7.26 7.38 23.48
CA ILE A 395 7.31 5.95 23.87
C ILE A 395 8.65 5.61 24.54
N ALA A 396 9.77 6.10 24.00
CA ALA A 396 11.09 5.90 24.60
C ALA A 396 11.20 6.53 25.98
N CYS A 397 10.65 7.74 26.17
CA CYS A 397 10.57 8.39 27.48
C CYS A 397 9.72 7.61 28.48
N LEU A 398 8.56 7.09 28.06
CA LEU A 398 7.71 6.25 28.91
C LEU A 398 8.42 4.95 29.30
N PHE A 399 9.11 4.30 28.36
CA PHE A 399 9.90 3.10 28.62
C PHE A 399 11.06 3.39 29.59
N PHE A 400 11.77 4.49 29.39
CA PHE A 400 12.83 4.94 30.30
C PHE A 400 12.29 5.24 31.69
N LEU A 401 11.15 5.92 31.80
CA LEU A 401 10.50 6.22 33.06
C LEU A 401 10.08 4.94 33.78
N PHE A 402 9.48 3.99 33.06
CA PHE A 402 9.13 2.67 33.59
C PHE A 402 10.36 1.93 34.10
N PHE A 403 11.45 1.90 33.30
CA PHE A 403 12.70 1.26 33.70
C PHE A 403 13.33 1.92 34.92
N MET A 404 13.31 3.26 34.99
CA MET A 404 13.83 4.01 36.13
C MET A 404 13.03 3.73 37.40
N LEU A 405 11.69 3.71 37.32
CA LEU A 405 10.82 3.35 38.45
C LEU A 405 11.04 1.90 38.90
N TYR A 406 11.17 0.97 37.96
CA TYR A 406 11.51 -0.43 38.23
C TYR A 406 12.85 -0.56 38.95
N TYR A 407 13.88 0.15 38.48
CA TYR A 407 15.20 0.13 39.10
C TYR A 407 15.20 0.75 40.50
N ARG A 408 14.45 1.83 40.69
CA ARG A 408 14.27 2.49 42.00
C ARG A 408 13.59 1.55 42.99
N GLN A 409 12.54 0.84 42.58
CA GLN A 409 11.91 -0.20 43.43
C GLN A 409 12.89 -1.32 43.78
N LYS A 410 13.69 -1.79 42.81
CA LYS A 410 14.70 -2.83 43.03
C LYS A 410 15.79 -2.39 44.01
N LEU A 411 16.26 -1.15 43.89
CA LEU A 411 17.23 -0.57 44.83
C LEU A 411 16.64 -0.44 46.22
N ASN A 412 15.43 0.10 46.35
CA ASN A 412 14.77 0.24 47.65
C ASN A 412 14.62 -1.12 48.36
N LYS A 413 14.25 -2.19 47.64
CA LYS A 413 14.20 -3.56 48.21
C LYS A 413 15.55 -4.05 48.73
N ARG A 414 16.65 -3.74 48.02
CA ARG A 414 18.01 -4.09 48.46
C ARG A 414 18.43 -3.29 49.69
N THR A 415 18.10 -2.01 49.71
CA THR A 415 18.40 -1.13 50.86
C THR A 415 17.64 -1.59 52.09
N THR A 416 16.35 -1.95 51.96
CA THR A 416 15.57 -2.49 53.08
C THR A 416 16.11 -3.82 53.58
N SER A 417 16.47 -4.76 52.69
CA SER A 417 17.06 -6.04 53.12
C SER A 417 18.43 -5.89 53.78
N LEU A 418 19.24 -4.93 53.34
CA LEU A 418 20.53 -4.61 53.97
C LEU A 418 20.32 -4.02 55.37
N LEU A 419 19.39 -3.07 55.52
CA LEU A 419 19.03 -2.50 56.81
C LEU A 419 18.49 -3.56 57.79
N GLU A 420 17.74 -4.54 57.31
CA GLU A 420 17.28 -5.66 58.12
C GLU A 420 18.44 -6.55 58.59
N SER A 421 19.36 -6.91 57.68
CA SER A 421 20.56 -7.68 58.03
C SER A 421 21.50 -6.93 58.99
N GLU A 422 21.68 -5.62 58.80
CA GLU A 422 22.48 -4.78 59.69
C GLU A 422 21.87 -4.70 61.09
N ARG A 423 20.53 -4.57 61.19
CA ARG A 423 19.81 -4.64 62.47
C ARG A 423 19.95 -5.99 63.15
N GLU A 424 19.94 -7.08 62.39
CA GLU A 424 20.13 -8.43 62.92
C GLU A 424 21.57 -8.62 63.45
N ASN A 425 22.58 -8.15 62.70
CA ASN A 425 23.97 -8.16 63.14
C ASN A 425 24.18 -7.32 64.41
N LEU A 426 23.60 -6.12 64.48
CA LEU A 426 23.69 -5.27 65.67
C LEU A 426 23.04 -5.92 66.89
N LYS A 427 21.93 -6.65 66.71
CA LYS A 427 21.31 -7.42 67.81
C LYS A 427 22.23 -8.54 68.29
N MET A 428 22.82 -9.31 67.37
CA MET A 428 23.77 -10.37 67.69
C MET A 428 25.02 -9.82 68.41
N GLU A 429 25.54 -8.67 67.98
CA GLU A 429 26.69 -8.02 68.60
C GLU A 429 26.37 -7.55 70.03
N HIS A 430 25.19 -6.97 70.25
CA HIS A 430 24.73 -6.58 71.57
C HIS A 430 24.58 -7.79 72.51
N GLU A 431 24.00 -8.89 72.02
CA GLU A 431 23.86 -10.14 72.78
C GLU A 431 25.23 -10.75 73.14
N LEU A 432 26.17 -10.77 72.19
CA LEU A 432 27.54 -11.23 72.41
C LEU A 432 28.27 -10.38 73.46
N SER A 433 28.05 -9.06 73.44
CA SER A 433 28.63 -8.13 74.43
C SER A 433 28.11 -8.42 75.86
N ILE A 434 26.81 -8.68 76.01
CA ILE A 434 26.21 -9.07 77.30
C ILE A 434 26.84 -10.36 77.83
N LEU A 435 26.92 -11.39 76.99
CA LEU A 435 27.53 -12.68 77.35
C LEU A 435 29.00 -12.52 77.79
N LYS A 436 29.76 -11.67 77.09
CA LYS A 436 31.15 -11.37 77.43
C LYS A 436 31.27 -10.68 78.79
N GLN A 437 30.36 -9.76 79.10
CA GLN A 437 30.33 -9.09 80.39
C GLN A 437 29.98 -10.05 81.53
N GLU A 438 29.04 -10.97 81.32
CA GLU A 438 28.71 -12.03 82.27
C GLU A 438 29.91 -12.97 82.52
N GLN A 439 30.64 -13.32 81.46
CA GLN A 439 31.84 -14.15 81.57
C GLN A 439 32.97 -13.46 82.35
N LEU A 440 33.19 -12.16 82.10
CA LEU A 440 34.16 -11.36 82.85
C LEU A 440 33.78 -11.25 84.34
N GLN A 441 32.49 -11.11 84.66
CA GLN A 441 32.02 -11.14 86.06
C GLN A 441 32.29 -12.49 86.73
N LYS A 442 32.02 -13.60 86.04
CA LYS A 442 32.32 -14.95 86.54
C LYS A 442 33.83 -15.13 86.80
N GLN A 443 34.69 -14.63 85.90
CA GLN A 443 36.13 -14.66 86.08
C GLN A 443 36.59 -13.80 87.26
N ALA A 444 36.08 -12.57 87.40
CA ALA A 444 36.41 -11.71 88.52
C ALA A 444 36.00 -12.34 89.88
N LEU A 445 34.81 -12.95 89.94
CA LEU A 445 34.32 -13.66 91.12
C LEU A 445 35.19 -14.88 91.46
N ALA A 446 35.54 -15.70 90.45
CA ALA A 446 36.45 -16.83 90.65
C ALA A 446 37.82 -16.38 91.19
N THR A 447 38.32 -15.23 90.70
CA THR A 447 39.58 -14.65 91.14
C THR A 447 39.50 -14.07 92.55
N SER A 448 38.37 -13.47 92.93
CA SER A 448 38.15 -13.01 94.31
C SER A 448 38.06 -14.18 95.28
N ILE A 449 37.39 -15.28 94.91
CA ILE A 449 37.35 -16.52 95.68
C ILE A 449 38.76 -17.10 95.85
N GLN A 450 39.58 -17.11 94.78
CA GLN A 450 40.97 -17.55 94.87
C GLN A 450 41.83 -16.67 95.78
N LEU A 451 41.64 -15.34 95.74
CA LEU A 451 42.34 -14.40 96.63
C LEU A 451 41.90 -14.55 98.08
N GLU A 452 40.62 -14.79 98.33
CA GLU A 452 40.08 -15.11 99.65
C GLU A 452 40.69 -16.41 100.18
N HIS A 453 40.74 -17.47 99.36
CA HIS A 453 41.43 -18.71 99.69
C HIS A 453 42.91 -18.48 100.03
N LYS A 454 43.61 -17.64 99.25
CA LYS A 454 45.02 -17.29 99.50
C LYS A 454 45.20 -16.46 100.78
N ASN A 455 44.28 -15.57 101.09
CA ASN A 455 44.32 -14.78 102.33
C ASN A 455 44.01 -15.65 103.56
N ASN A 456 43.04 -16.56 103.46
CA ASN A 456 42.74 -17.53 104.51
C ASN A 456 43.94 -18.47 104.73
N PHE A 457 44.61 -18.91 103.65
CA PHE A 457 45.85 -19.67 103.72
C PHE A 457 47.01 -18.87 104.34
N ILE A 458 47.15 -17.57 104.04
CA ILE A 458 48.14 -16.70 104.69
C ILE A 458 47.83 -16.51 106.19
N ASN A 459 46.55 -16.44 106.57
CA ASN A 459 46.14 -16.36 107.97
C ASN A 459 46.39 -17.69 108.70
N GLU A 460 46.14 -18.85 108.08
CA GLU A 460 46.53 -20.17 108.59
C GLU A 460 48.06 -20.32 108.70
N LEU A 461 48.83 -19.75 107.76
CA LEU A 461 50.29 -19.68 107.85
C LEU A 461 50.76 -18.78 108.99
N LYS A 462 49.99 -17.73 109.33
CA LYS A 462 50.32 -16.80 110.42
C LYS A 462 50.02 -17.39 111.80
N GLU A 463 48.93 -18.14 111.95
CA GLU A 463 48.56 -18.81 113.22
C GLU A 463 49.48 -20.00 113.56
N ASN A 464 50.02 -20.69 112.56
CA ASN A 464 50.84 -21.89 112.77
C ASN A 464 52.36 -21.63 112.91
N VAL A 465 52.80 -20.37 112.95
CA VAL A 465 54.23 -19.99 113.15
C VAL A 465 54.59 -19.78 114.63
N GLN A 466 53.64 -19.89 115.57
CA GLN A 466 53.90 -19.71 117.01
C GLN A 466 54.12 -20.98 117.84
N LYS A 467 54.20 -22.18 117.24
CA LYS A 467 54.63 -23.41 117.95
C LYS A 467 55.54 -24.27 117.08
N ASP A 468 56.52 -24.86 117.74
CA ASP A 468 57.79 -25.35 117.21
C ASP A 468 57.73 -26.57 116.26
N ASN A 469 58.67 -26.57 115.31
CA ASN A 469 59.27 -27.65 114.51
C ASN A 469 58.43 -28.81 113.95
N ASN A 470 57.99 -28.67 112.69
CA ASN A 470 58.21 -29.67 111.61
C ASN A 470 57.79 -29.13 110.21
N LEU A 471 58.73 -28.49 109.51
CA LEU A 471 58.54 -27.85 108.19
C LEU A 471 58.69 -28.82 106.99
N HIS A 472 58.79 -30.12 107.20
CA HIS A 472 59.21 -31.07 106.15
C HIS A 472 58.10 -31.83 105.42
N HIS A 473 56.81 -31.50 105.63
CA HIS A 473 55.71 -32.30 105.06
C HIS A 473 54.63 -31.54 104.27
N LEU A 474 54.80 -30.24 104.01
CA LEU A 474 53.80 -29.43 103.28
C LEU A 474 54.29 -28.75 102.00
N ILE A 475 55.57 -28.94 101.62
CA ILE A 475 56.08 -28.58 100.29
C ILE A 475 56.27 -29.87 99.50
N LYS A 476 55.17 -30.55 99.19
CA LYS A 476 55.18 -31.64 98.22
C LYS A 476 53.96 -31.53 97.32
N ASN A 477 54.22 -30.86 96.20
CA ASN A 477 53.62 -31.08 94.90
C ASN A 477 52.24 -30.46 94.64
N GLU A 478 52.22 -29.16 94.41
CA GLU A 478 51.51 -28.58 93.26
C GLU A 478 52.45 -28.52 92.05
N GLN A 479 53.06 -29.66 91.72
CA GLN A 479 53.76 -29.86 90.46
C GLN A 479 53.38 -31.22 89.90
N LEU A 480 53.17 -31.21 88.58
CA LEU A 480 52.89 -32.31 87.65
C LEU A 480 51.41 -32.53 87.32
N VAL A 481 50.94 -31.79 86.30
CA VAL A 481 50.06 -32.39 85.29
C VAL A 481 50.74 -32.23 83.94
N ASP A 482 51.81 -33.01 83.77
CA ASP A 482 52.32 -33.38 82.45
C ASP A 482 51.33 -34.42 81.89
N ASN A 483 50.21 -33.97 81.33
CA ASN A 483 49.16 -34.87 80.82
C ASN A 483 48.28 -34.26 79.72
N ASN A 484 48.91 -33.66 78.70
CA ASN A 484 48.22 -33.23 77.47
C ASN A 484 47.42 -34.36 76.80
N PHE A 485 47.83 -35.63 76.95
CA PHE A 485 47.08 -36.75 76.38
C PHE A 485 45.78 -37.04 77.12
N ASN A 486 45.75 -36.97 78.46
CA ASN A 486 44.52 -37.24 79.19
C ASN A 486 43.50 -36.12 78.98
N THR A 487 43.94 -34.87 78.84
CA THR A 487 43.07 -33.76 78.45
C THR A 487 42.48 -33.98 77.06
N ILE A 488 43.29 -34.33 76.06
CA ILE A 488 42.81 -34.61 74.70
C ILE A 488 41.89 -35.83 74.66
N ARG A 489 42.23 -36.88 75.41
CA ARG A 489 41.39 -38.08 75.54
C ARG A 489 40.05 -37.75 76.17
N ASN A 490 40.03 -36.93 77.22
CA ASN A 490 38.80 -36.49 77.90
C ASN A 490 37.95 -35.61 76.97
N ILE A 491 38.54 -34.65 76.24
CA ILE A 491 37.83 -33.84 75.24
C ILE A 491 37.17 -34.74 74.19
N ILE A 492 37.90 -35.72 73.66
CA ILE A 492 37.35 -36.66 72.66
C ILE A 492 36.26 -37.55 73.28
N GLN A 493 36.40 -37.94 74.54
CA GLN A 493 35.43 -38.80 75.23
C GLN A 493 34.17 -38.02 75.70
N GLU A 494 34.28 -36.72 75.97
CA GLU A 494 33.15 -35.82 76.23
C GLU A 494 32.40 -35.45 74.94
N THR A 495 33.12 -35.16 73.85
CA THR A 495 32.51 -34.81 72.56
C THR A 495 31.99 -36.03 71.80
N HIS A 496 32.68 -37.18 71.88
CA HIS A 496 32.32 -38.42 71.19
C HIS A 496 32.58 -39.65 72.09
N PRO A 497 31.65 -39.96 73.03
CA PRO A 497 31.84 -40.99 74.07
C PRO A 497 32.18 -42.39 73.55
N ASN A 498 31.74 -42.72 72.33
CA ASN A 498 31.91 -44.04 71.72
C ASN A 498 33.15 -44.17 70.83
N PHE A 499 33.91 -43.08 70.61
CA PHE A 499 35.02 -43.08 69.65
C PHE A 499 36.08 -44.15 69.96
N PHE A 500 36.64 -44.16 71.18
CA PHE A 500 37.65 -45.16 71.57
C PHE A 500 37.08 -46.57 71.70
N LYS A 501 35.76 -46.71 71.92
CA LYS A 501 35.09 -48.01 71.95
C LYS A 501 35.01 -48.61 70.55
N ARG A 502 34.46 -47.86 69.58
CA ARG A 502 34.39 -48.25 68.17
C ARG A 502 35.76 -48.48 67.56
N LEU A 503 36.74 -47.64 67.90
CA LEU A 503 38.12 -47.79 67.43
C LEU A 503 38.73 -49.13 67.86
N ASN A 504 38.39 -49.65 69.04
CA ASN A 504 38.85 -50.98 69.48
C ASN A 504 38.00 -52.13 68.89
N GLU A 505 36.72 -51.91 68.61
CA GLU A 505 35.82 -52.91 68.00
C GLU A 505 36.20 -53.26 66.55
N ILE A 506 36.69 -52.27 65.79
CA ILE A 506 37.03 -52.44 64.36
C ILE A 506 38.42 -53.08 64.17
N THR A 507 39.27 -53.08 65.20
CA THR A 507 40.65 -53.58 65.08
C THR A 507 40.74 -55.09 65.21
N LYS A 508 41.49 -55.74 64.31
CA LYS A 508 41.79 -57.19 64.37
C LYS A 508 42.72 -57.58 65.53
N THR A 509 43.44 -56.62 66.11
CA THR A 509 44.40 -56.81 67.21
C THR A 509 44.28 -55.68 68.22
N LYS A 510 44.41 -56.00 69.52
CA LYS A 510 44.31 -55.00 70.61
C LYS A 510 45.28 -53.83 70.41
N LEU A 511 44.75 -52.61 70.35
CA LEU A 511 45.55 -51.39 70.25
C LEU A 511 46.34 -51.14 71.54
N THR A 512 47.58 -50.69 71.39
CA THR A 512 48.42 -50.25 72.51
C THR A 512 48.06 -48.82 72.93
N ASN A 513 48.46 -48.40 74.13
CA ASN A 513 48.27 -47.03 74.59
C ASN A 513 48.94 -46.00 73.66
N LEU A 514 50.04 -46.37 72.99
CA LEU A 514 50.68 -45.51 72.01
C LEU A 514 49.82 -45.39 70.75
N ASP A 515 49.24 -46.49 70.24
CA ASP A 515 48.32 -46.46 69.10
C ASP A 515 47.11 -45.55 69.38
N LEU A 516 46.56 -45.60 70.60
CA LEU A 516 45.45 -44.73 71.02
C LEU A 516 45.85 -43.25 71.09
N LYS A 517 47.10 -42.95 71.47
CA LYS A 517 47.67 -41.60 71.42
C LYS A 517 47.71 -41.07 70.00
N TYR A 518 48.26 -41.86 69.07
CA TYR A 518 48.29 -41.48 67.66
C TYR A 518 46.90 -41.30 67.07
N ALA A 519 45.95 -42.21 67.36
CA ALA A 519 44.57 -42.08 66.89
C ALA A 519 43.89 -40.80 67.41
N ALA A 520 44.11 -40.43 68.68
CA ALA A 520 43.58 -39.19 69.25
C ALA A 520 44.14 -37.93 68.56
N TYR A 521 45.45 -37.88 68.31
CA TYR A 521 46.04 -36.75 67.59
C TYR A 521 45.62 -36.67 66.12
N ILE A 522 45.41 -37.82 65.47
CA ILE A 522 44.87 -37.89 64.10
C ILE A 522 43.42 -37.40 64.06
N TYR A 523 42.61 -37.77 65.05
CA TYR A 523 41.23 -37.30 65.19
C TYR A 523 41.16 -35.76 65.28
N MET A 524 42.12 -35.16 65.99
CA MET A 524 42.30 -33.71 66.07
C MET A 524 42.87 -33.06 64.80
N ASN A 525 43.01 -33.83 63.71
CA ASN A 525 43.50 -33.36 62.41
C ASN A 525 44.93 -32.80 62.44
N MET A 526 45.78 -33.31 63.34
CA MET A 526 47.19 -32.92 63.41
C MET A 526 48.01 -33.56 62.28
N ASP A 527 48.89 -32.78 61.67
CA ASP A 527 49.81 -33.28 60.65
C ASP A 527 50.97 -34.10 61.27
N ASN A 528 51.78 -34.76 60.42
CA ASN A 528 52.84 -35.63 60.91
C ASN A 528 53.94 -34.88 61.70
N ASN A 529 54.19 -33.60 61.41
CA ASN A 529 55.19 -32.79 62.10
C ASN A 529 54.67 -32.34 63.47
N GLN A 530 53.38 -31.99 63.56
CA GLN A 530 52.71 -31.61 64.81
C GLN A 530 52.61 -32.80 65.78
N ILE A 531 52.27 -33.99 65.27
CA ILE A 531 52.25 -35.22 66.08
C ILE A 531 53.67 -35.57 66.56
N ALA A 532 54.67 -35.45 65.68
CA ALA A 532 56.07 -35.68 66.00
C ALA A 532 56.57 -34.76 67.13
N ALA A 533 56.25 -33.47 67.06
CA ALA A 533 56.55 -32.51 68.11
C ALA A 533 55.86 -32.84 69.44
N ALA A 534 54.57 -33.21 69.40
CA ALA A 534 53.80 -33.55 70.60
C ALA A 534 54.30 -34.82 71.30
N LEU A 535 54.78 -35.81 70.53
CA LEU A 535 55.29 -37.07 71.05
C LEU A 535 56.82 -37.10 71.20
N LYS A 536 57.52 -36.02 70.81
CA LYS A 536 58.98 -35.91 70.80
C LYS A 536 59.66 -37.05 70.02
N VAL A 537 59.14 -37.36 68.83
CA VAL A 537 59.68 -38.38 67.92
C VAL A 537 59.94 -37.79 66.54
N ASP A 538 60.72 -38.49 65.71
CA ASP A 538 60.95 -38.06 64.32
C ASP A 538 59.66 -38.18 63.46
N PRO A 539 59.35 -37.21 62.57
CA PRO A 539 58.17 -37.27 61.67
C PRO A 539 58.07 -38.54 60.83
N LYS A 540 59.19 -39.18 60.51
CA LYS A 540 59.22 -40.47 59.81
C LYS A 540 58.70 -41.60 60.69
N THR A 541 58.92 -41.53 62.01
CA THR A 541 58.36 -42.46 63.00
C THR A 541 56.84 -42.36 63.05
N VAL A 542 56.29 -41.14 62.94
CA VAL A 542 54.84 -40.91 62.87
C VAL A 542 54.26 -41.53 61.60
N SER A 543 54.93 -41.35 60.45
CA SER A 543 54.49 -41.90 59.16
C SER A 543 54.45 -43.43 59.18
N VAL A 544 55.49 -44.08 59.74
CA VAL A 544 55.53 -45.53 59.92
C VAL A 544 54.45 -46.00 60.90
N THR A 545 54.22 -45.26 61.99
CA THR A 545 53.19 -45.61 62.98
C THR A 545 51.78 -45.45 62.42
N LYS A 546 51.51 -44.42 61.61
CA LYS A 546 50.24 -44.28 60.87
C LYS A 546 50.02 -45.45 59.92
N TYR A 547 51.05 -45.88 59.20
CA TYR A 547 50.95 -47.06 58.33
C TYR A 547 50.62 -48.34 59.12
N ARG A 548 51.28 -48.56 60.27
CA ARG A 548 50.99 -49.68 61.18
C ARG A 548 49.57 -49.60 61.76
N LEU A 549 49.11 -48.41 62.11
CA LEU A 549 47.74 -48.18 62.60
C LEU A 549 46.70 -48.45 61.51
N LYS A 550 46.98 -48.05 60.27
CA LYS A 550 46.17 -48.33 59.08
C LYS A 550 46.00 -49.85 58.86
N GLN A 551 47.07 -50.62 59.00
CA GLN A 551 47.03 -52.09 58.92
C GLN A 551 46.22 -52.73 60.05
N LYS A 552 46.34 -52.21 61.29
CA LYS A 552 45.59 -52.72 62.45
C LYS A 552 44.07 -52.45 62.36
N LEU A 553 43.69 -51.37 61.68
CA LEU A 553 42.30 -50.94 61.46
C LEU A 553 41.67 -51.52 60.17
N ASP A 554 42.40 -52.32 59.40
CA ASP A 554 41.95 -52.95 58.14
C ASP A 554 41.45 -51.95 57.08
N VAL A 555 42.01 -50.74 57.06
CA VAL A 555 41.63 -49.66 56.13
C VAL A 555 42.22 -49.93 54.74
N ASP A 556 41.41 -49.78 53.68
CA ASP A 556 41.81 -49.99 52.29
C ASP A 556 43.07 -49.15 51.95
N LYS A 557 43.96 -49.73 51.13
CA LYS A 557 45.20 -49.07 50.67
C LYS A 557 44.94 -47.69 50.07
N ASN A 558 43.80 -47.49 49.42
CA ASN A 558 43.44 -46.24 48.74
C ASN A 558 42.72 -45.20 49.62
N GLU A 559 42.32 -45.56 50.85
CA GLU A 559 41.59 -44.67 51.75
C GLU A 559 42.53 -43.89 52.69
N ASP A 560 42.29 -42.59 52.89
CA ASP A 560 43.11 -41.76 53.79
C ASP A 560 42.79 -42.05 55.27
N LEU A 561 43.83 -42.35 56.05
CA LEU A 561 43.67 -42.74 57.47
C LEU A 561 43.11 -41.59 58.33
N ASN A 562 43.44 -40.33 58.02
CA ASN A 562 42.93 -39.20 58.82
C ASN A 562 41.43 -39.03 58.58
N ASN A 563 40.97 -39.16 57.33
CA ASN A 563 39.54 -39.13 57.00
C ASN A 563 38.79 -40.33 57.59
N PHE A 564 39.35 -41.54 57.50
CA PHE A 564 38.75 -42.74 58.10
C PHE A 564 38.58 -42.58 59.63
N ILE A 565 39.63 -42.15 60.34
CA ILE A 565 39.57 -41.98 61.79
C ILE A 565 38.58 -40.87 62.19
N ARG A 566 38.53 -39.78 61.42
CA ARG A 566 37.57 -38.70 61.67
C ARG A 566 36.14 -39.16 61.46
N ASN A 567 35.83 -40.06 60.54
CA ASN A 567 34.45 -40.50 60.29
C ASN A 567 33.96 -41.61 61.24
N LEU A 568 34.77 -42.05 62.20
CA LEU A 568 34.38 -43.08 63.18
C LEU A 568 33.30 -42.64 64.20
N HIS A 569 32.97 -41.33 64.27
CA HIS A 569 32.03 -40.76 65.24
C HIS A 569 30.56 -40.72 64.79
N THR A 570 30.27 -40.90 63.49
CA THR A 570 28.93 -41.20 62.95
C THR A 570 28.71 -42.69 63.00
#